data_AF-A0A7W5BG39-F1
#
_entry.id   AF-A0A7W5BG39-F1
#
_cell.length_a   1.000
_cell.length_b   1.000
_cell.length_c   1.000
_cell.angle_alpha   90.00
_cell.angle_beta   90.00
_cell.angle_gamma   90.00
#
_symmetry.space_group_name_H-M   'P 1'
#
loop_
_entity.id
_entity.type
_entity.pdbx_description
1 polymer ?
#
loop_
_entity_poly.entity_id
_entity_poly.type
_entity_poly.pdbx_seq_one_letter_code
_entity_poly.pdbx_strand_id
1 'polypeptide(L)'
;MSRYPDIPEPQRRILAERIARGQMDEMVDISRDAIQGKGKRGYESEIRDMHFAARTVCGEVTRGKWAPERLEPAAIYCEGEHCIIVPKICNNISRITRKPLAAVPLAQKKKLPKLVTPGDPGLDEDVRDEAREIEADVTDALAALLDETPVNGGNYQPGRHAEPGDLIGFIEGDDPDRDFFNNNSHGKPITPIEPAVPVPEPSSWLMLLGGLGLLGAWRLRRQG
;
A
#
# COMPACT_ATOMS: atom_id res chain seq x y z
N MET A 1 -2.37 -12.00 4.50
CA MET A 1 -2.55 -11.89 3.03
C MET A 1 -3.30 -13.07 2.42
N SER A 2 -3.35 -14.22 3.08
CA SER A 2 -4.03 -15.46 2.66
C SER A 2 -5.52 -15.36 2.28
N ARG A 3 -6.19 -14.24 2.61
CA ARG A 3 -7.60 -14.01 2.30
C ARG A 3 -7.87 -13.44 0.89
N TYR A 4 -6.83 -13.20 0.10
CA TYR A 4 -6.95 -12.82 -1.31
C TYR A 4 -6.49 -13.95 -2.24
N PRO A 5 -7.22 -15.08 -2.30
CA PRO A 5 -6.76 -16.27 -3.01
C PRO A 5 -6.58 -16.06 -4.52
N ASP A 6 -7.25 -15.04 -5.07
CA ASP A 6 -7.17 -14.61 -6.46
C ASP A 6 -5.83 -13.95 -6.82
N ILE A 7 -5.12 -13.38 -5.84
CA ILE A 7 -3.78 -12.83 -6.05
C ILE A 7 -2.80 -14.01 -6.06
N PRO A 8 -1.97 -14.21 -7.10
CA PRO A 8 -0.94 -15.24 -7.15
C PRO A 8 -0.09 -15.33 -5.87
N GLU A 9 0.20 -16.54 -5.40
CA GLU A 9 0.93 -16.77 -4.16
C GLU A 9 2.28 -16.02 -4.06
N PRO A 10 3.13 -15.98 -5.11
CA PRO A 10 4.37 -15.20 -5.05
C PRO A 10 4.12 -13.72 -4.76
N GLN A 11 3.09 -13.14 -5.36
CA GLN A 11 2.72 -11.73 -5.19
C GLN A 11 2.12 -11.47 -3.80
N ARG A 12 1.31 -12.40 -3.28
CA ARG A 12 0.83 -12.33 -1.89
C ARG A 12 1.97 -12.30 -0.89
N ARG A 13 2.99 -13.15 -1.08
CA ARG A 13 4.16 -13.20 -0.20
C ARG A 13 4.94 -11.88 -0.23
N ILE A 14 5.20 -11.35 -1.42
CA ILE A 14 5.89 -10.04 -1.59
C ILE A 14 5.09 -8.94 -0.90
N LEU A 15 3.79 -8.83 -1.17
CA LEU A 15 2.96 -7.81 -0.55
C LEU A 15 2.89 -7.96 0.98
N ALA A 16 2.80 -9.19 1.50
CA ALA A 16 2.81 -9.45 2.94
C ALA A 16 4.12 -9.00 3.60
N GLU A 17 5.28 -9.32 3.00
CA GLU A 17 6.60 -8.90 3.48
C GLU A 17 6.74 -7.37 3.43
N ARG A 18 6.30 -6.73 2.34
CA ARG A 18 6.33 -5.27 2.20
C ARG A 18 5.46 -4.57 3.23
N ILE A 19 4.25 -5.08 3.49
CA ILE A 19 3.37 -4.58 4.56
C ILE A 19 4.04 -4.77 5.93
N ALA A 20 4.69 -5.92 6.19
CA ALA A 20 5.41 -6.19 7.43
C ALA A 20 6.48 -5.12 7.73
N ARG A 21 7.21 -4.74 6.69
CA ARG A 21 8.35 -3.83 6.75
C ARG A 21 7.97 -2.36 6.55
N GLY A 22 6.68 -2.07 6.28
CA GLY A 22 6.21 -0.72 5.96
C GLY A 22 6.77 -0.16 4.64
N GLN A 23 7.16 -1.04 3.69
CA GLN A 23 7.70 -0.68 2.38
C GLN A 23 6.60 -0.32 1.37
N MET A 24 5.91 0.78 1.68
CA MET A 24 4.81 1.32 0.89
C MET A 24 5.28 1.97 -0.41
N ASP A 25 4.42 1.93 -1.42
CA ASP A 25 4.62 2.62 -2.69
C ASP A 25 4.20 4.09 -2.63
N GLU A 26 3.19 4.40 -1.81
CA GLU A 26 2.63 5.74 -1.71
C GLU A 26 1.86 5.94 -0.41
N MET A 27 1.95 7.16 0.12
CA MET A 27 1.09 7.66 1.20
C MET A 27 -0.08 8.42 0.60
N VAL A 28 -1.29 8.09 1.05
CA VAL A 28 -2.55 8.69 0.57
C VAL A 28 -3.46 9.08 1.72
N ASP A 29 -4.43 9.93 1.43
CA ASP A 29 -5.56 10.22 2.32
C ASP A 29 -6.85 9.65 1.72
N ILE A 30 -7.57 8.90 2.55
CA ILE A 30 -8.89 8.36 2.25
C ILE A 30 -9.92 9.39 2.73
N SER A 31 -10.72 9.93 1.81
CA SER A 31 -11.84 10.82 2.15
C SER A 31 -13.16 10.05 2.13
N ARG A 32 -14.31 10.74 2.20
CA ARG A 32 -15.62 10.12 1.94
C ARG A 32 -15.70 9.50 0.54
N ASP A 33 -15.22 10.25 -0.46
CA ASP A 33 -15.55 9.99 -1.88
C ASP A 33 -14.32 9.68 -2.75
N ALA A 34 -13.10 9.73 -2.19
CA ALA A 34 -11.88 9.55 -2.98
C ALA A 34 -10.72 8.98 -2.16
N ILE A 35 -9.68 8.55 -2.87
CA ILE A 35 -8.38 8.15 -2.36
C ILE A 35 -7.37 9.06 -3.07
N GLN A 36 -6.68 9.91 -2.32
CA GLN A 36 -5.82 10.96 -2.87
C GLN A 36 -4.38 10.78 -2.40
N GLY A 37 -3.48 10.53 -3.35
CA GLY A 37 -2.04 10.55 -3.13
C GLY A 37 -1.41 11.86 -3.57
N LYS A 38 -0.17 12.12 -3.11
CA LYS A 38 0.64 13.25 -3.58
C LYS A 38 1.37 12.93 -4.89
N GLY A 39 1.40 11.67 -5.32
CA GLY A 39 2.09 11.21 -6.51
C GLY A 39 1.33 11.45 -7.81
N LYS A 40 1.92 11.00 -8.92
CA LYS A 40 1.30 11.03 -10.26
C LYS A 40 0.28 9.90 -10.48
N ARG A 41 0.16 8.96 -9.53
CA ARG A 41 -0.72 7.80 -9.62
C ARG A 41 -2.10 8.16 -9.11
N GLY A 42 -3.13 7.88 -9.90
CA GLY A 42 -4.52 7.97 -9.48
C GLY A 42 -5.03 6.62 -8.99
N TYR A 43 -6.02 6.64 -8.11
CA TYR A 43 -6.74 5.44 -7.64
C TYR A 43 -8.24 5.66 -7.79
N GLU A 44 -8.97 4.59 -8.02
CA GLU A 44 -10.43 4.62 -7.93
C GLU A 44 -10.87 4.87 -6.49
N SER A 45 -12.06 5.45 -6.32
CA SER A 45 -12.58 5.71 -4.99
C SER A 45 -13.00 4.42 -4.27
N GLU A 46 -13.39 3.38 -5.01
CA GLU A 46 -13.91 2.14 -4.45
C GLU A 46 -12.88 1.39 -3.58
N ILE A 47 -13.33 0.91 -2.42
CA ILE A 47 -12.56 0.05 -1.51
C ILE A 47 -13.33 -1.26 -1.33
N ARG A 48 -12.67 -2.37 -1.65
CA ARG A 48 -13.27 -3.71 -1.65
C ARG A 48 -12.53 -4.68 -0.75
N ASP A 49 -13.20 -5.76 -0.40
CA ASP A 49 -12.61 -6.93 0.27
C ASP A 49 -11.82 -6.52 1.53
N MET A 50 -12.46 -5.73 2.40
CA MET A 50 -11.82 -5.21 3.61
C MET A 50 -11.77 -6.28 4.68
N HIS A 51 -10.56 -6.51 5.21
CA HIS A 51 -10.28 -7.55 6.19
C HIS A 51 -9.99 -6.94 7.56
N PHE A 52 -10.72 -7.43 8.58
CA PHE A 52 -10.54 -7.05 9.99
C PHE A 52 -9.81 -8.17 10.74
N ALA A 53 -8.49 -8.23 10.66
CA ALA A 53 -7.69 -9.25 11.37
C ALA A 53 -8.28 -10.68 11.22
N ALA A 54 -8.35 -11.47 12.30
CA ALA A 54 -8.78 -12.87 12.27
C ALA A 54 -10.27 -13.12 11.96
N ARG A 55 -11.09 -12.10 11.64
CA ARG A 55 -12.53 -12.27 11.34
C ARG A 55 -13.01 -11.47 10.12
N THR A 56 -14.05 -12.05 9.51
CA THR A 56 -14.96 -11.61 8.43
C THR A 56 -14.45 -10.58 7.42
N VAL A 57 -14.58 -10.94 6.13
CA VAL A 57 -14.37 -10.04 5.00
C VAL A 57 -15.65 -9.25 4.74
N CYS A 58 -15.55 -7.92 4.68
CA CYS A 58 -16.61 -7.07 4.12
C CYS A 58 -16.35 -6.90 2.62
N GLY A 59 -17.30 -7.30 1.77
CA GLY A 59 -17.16 -7.21 0.31
C GLY A 59 -17.02 -5.77 -0.18
N GLU A 60 -17.93 -4.88 0.22
CA GLU A 60 -17.87 -3.45 -0.10
C GLU A 60 -17.84 -2.61 1.18
N VAL A 61 -17.03 -1.55 1.16
CA VAL A 61 -16.92 -0.61 2.28
C VAL A 61 -17.48 0.75 1.88
N THR A 62 -18.62 1.09 2.47
CA THR A 62 -19.24 2.40 2.26
C THR A 62 -18.70 3.44 3.24
N ARG A 63 -18.36 4.62 2.73
CA ARG A 63 -17.88 5.76 3.53
C ARG A 63 -18.86 6.93 3.57
N GLY A 64 -20.07 6.79 3.01
CA GLY A 64 -21.05 7.87 2.87
C GLY A 64 -21.47 8.56 4.19
N LYS A 65 -21.26 7.93 5.34
CA LYS A 65 -21.53 8.52 6.67
C LYS A 65 -20.39 9.35 7.26
N TRP A 66 -19.19 9.34 6.65
CA TRP A 66 -18.07 10.16 7.10
C TRP A 66 -18.36 11.63 6.88
N ALA A 67 -17.79 12.57 7.65
CA ALA A 67 -17.88 13.99 7.32
C ALA A 67 -17.17 14.28 5.97
N PRO A 68 -17.60 15.28 5.18
CA PRO A 68 -16.93 15.60 3.91
C PRO A 68 -15.46 15.96 4.09
N GLU A 69 -15.10 16.57 5.22
CA GLU A 69 -13.75 17.01 5.56
C GLU A 69 -12.93 15.91 6.26
N ARG A 70 -13.52 14.73 6.52
CA ARG A 70 -12.79 13.62 7.15
C ARG A 70 -11.75 13.08 6.17
N LEU A 71 -10.51 13.01 6.63
CA LEU A 71 -9.38 12.39 5.94
C LEU A 71 -8.74 11.35 6.86
N GLU A 72 -8.58 10.12 6.36
CA GLU A 72 -7.87 9.05 7.05
C GLU A 72 -6.58 8.69 6.29
N PRO A 73 -5.40 8.84 6.91
CA PRO A 73 -4.14 8.55 6.23
C PRO A 73 -3.94 7.04 6.05
N ALA A 74 -3.44 6.65 4.89
CA ALA A 74 -3.22 5.25 4.52
C ALA A 74 -1.95 5.06 3.67
N ALA A 75 -1.45 3.83 3.67
CA ALA A 75 -0.34 3.39 2.83
C ALA A 75 -0.85 2.46 1.72
N ILE A 76 -0.31 2.62 0.51
CA ILE A 76 -0.58 1.77 -0.65
C ILE A 76 0.61 0.85 -0.92
N TYR A 77 0.29 -0.39 -1.28
CA TYR A 77 1.23 -1.44 -1.69
C TYR A 77 0.71 -2.07 -2.98
N CYS A 78 1.49 -2.06 -4.05
CA CYS A 78 1.14 -2.65 -5.33
C CYS A 78 2.21 -3.67 -5.75
N GLU A 79 1.74 -4.81 -6.25
CA GLU A 79 2.55 -5.84 -6.89
C GLU A 79 1.87 -6.28 -8.18
N GLY A 80 2.49 -5.97 -9.32
CA GLY A 80 1.83 -6.04 -10.62
C GLY A 80 0.56 -5.18 -10.66
N GLU A 81 -0.57 -5.80 -11.00
CA GLU A 81 -1.89 -5.16 -11.08
C GLU A 81 -2.64 -5.16 -9.73
N HIS A 82 -2.11 -5.80 -8.69
CA HIS A 82 -2.79 -5.93 -7.42
C HIS A 82 -2.33 -4.85 -6.44
N CYS A 83 -3.23 -3.91 -6.14
CA CYS A 83 -2.98 -2.85 -5.16
C CYS A 83 -3.81 -3.03 -3.90
N ILE A 84 -3.16 -2.82 -2.76
CA ILE A 84 -3.69 -2.96 -1.41
C ILE A 84 -3.50 -1.63 -0.68
N ILE A 85 -4.54 -1.21 0.05
CA ILE A 85 -4.51 -0.04 0.92
C ILE A 85 -4.62 -0.47 2.37
N VAL A 86 -3.81 0.15 3.23
CA VAL A 86 -3.77 -0.10 4.68
C VAL A 86 -3.86 1.24 5.41
N PRO A 87 -5.02 1.61 5.99
CA PRO A 87 -5.17 2.82 6.78
C PRO A 87 -4.36 2.75 8.07
N LYS A 88 -3.72 3.87 8.46
CA LYS A 88 -2.85 3.90 9.66
C LYS A 88 -3.60 3.77 10.98
N ILE A 89 -4.90 4.10 10.99
CA ILE A 89 -5.71 4.13 12.21
C ILE A 89 -6.27 2.74 12.51
N CYS A 90 -6.90 2.10 11.52
CA CYS A 90 -7.58 0.82 11.70
C CYS A 90 -6.77 -0.39 11.22
N ASN A 91 -5.70 -0.19 10.43
CA ASN A 91 -4.88 -1.26 9.83
C ASN A 91 -5.69 -2.33 9.07
N ASN A 92 -6.89 -1.99 8.62
CA ASN A 92 -7.71 -2.87 7.81
C ASN A 92 -7.11 -2.99 6.42
N ILE A 93 -6.81 -4.20 6.00
CA ILE A 93 -6.25 -4.45 4.68
C ILE A 93 -7.41 -4.50 3.69
N SER A 94 -7.36 -3.68 2.63
CA SER A 94 -8.41 -3.63 1.62
C SER A 94 -7.83 -3.55 0.22
N ARG A 95 -8.60 -3.97 -0.78
CA ARG A 95 -8.25 -3.89 -2.19
C ARG A 95 -8.67 -2.54 -2.78
N ILE A 96 -7.82 -2.00 -3.66
CA ILE A 96 -8.12 -0.81 -4.45
C ILE A 96 -7.71 -1.03 -5.92
N THR A 97 -8.29 -0.24 -6.80
CA THR A 97 -7.95 -0.23 -8.23
C THR A 97 -7.11 1.01 -8.53
N ARG A 98 -5.96 0.81 -9.19
CA ARG A 98 -5.15 1.91 -9.70
C ARG A 98 -5.77 2.42 -11.01
N LYS A 99 -5.90 3.75 -11.16
CA LYS A 99 -6.35 4.35 -12.40
C LYS A 99 -5.30 4.15 -13.49
N PRO A 100 -5.71 3.90 -14.75
CA PRO A 100 -4.77 3.88 -15.85
C PRO A 100 -4.07 5.24 -15.92
N LEU A 101 -2.75 5.22 -16.12
CA LEU A 101 -2.05 6.46 -16.45
C LEU A 101 -2.68 7.00 -17.74
N ALA A 102 -3.00 8.29 -17.75
CA ALA A 102 -3.51 8.94 -18.95
C ALA A 102 -2.53 8.62 -20.09
N ALA A 103 -3.01 7.88 -21.09
CA ALA A 103 -2.19 7.55 -22.24
C ALA A 103 -1.72 8.86 -22.85
N VAL A 104 -0.40 9.05 -22.94
CA VAL A 104 0.13 10.12 -23.79
C VAL A 104 -0.44 9.83 -25.18
N PRO A 105 -1.17 10.78 -25.80
CA PRO A 105 -1.61 10.58 -27.18
C PRO A 105 -0.36 10.24 -27.97
N LEU A 106 -0.32 9.05 -28.60
CA LEU A 106 0.71 8.73 -29.57
C LEU A 106 0.72 9.90 -30.54
N ALA A 107 1.78 10.70 -30.49
CA ALA A 107 1.94 11.85 -31.34
C ALA A 107 1.61 11.38 -32.76
N GLN A 108 0.57 11.98 -33.32
CA GLN A 108 0.08 11.73 -34.67
C GLN A 108 1.32 11.61 -35.55
N LYS A 109 1.47 10.48 -36.27
CA LYS A 109 2.61 10.21 -37.16
C LYS A 109 2.72 11.36 -38.15
N LYS A 110 3.43 12.44 -37.80
CA LYS A 110 4.09 13.30 -38.76
C LYS A 110 4.99 12.34 -39.53
N LYS A 111 4.90 12.34 -40.86
CA LYS A 111 5.85 11.63 -41.73
C LYS A 111 7.23 11.86 -41.12
N LEU A 112 7.82 10.81 -40.57
CA LEU A 112 9.20 10.87 -40.14
C LEU A 112 9.99 11.32 -41.37
N PRO A 113 10.88 12.31 -41.26
CA PRO A 113 11.88 12.49 -42.31
C PRO A 113 12.54 11.13 -42.53
N LYS A 114 12.76 10.78 -43.80
CA LYS A 114 13.35 9.50 -44.19
C LYS A 114 14.64 9.35 -43.37
N LEU A 115 14.74 8.28 -42.57
CA LEU A 115 15.95 7.99 -41.83
C LEU A 115 17.03 7.75 -42.89
N VAL A 116 17.94 8.72 -43.02
CA VAL A 116 19.07 8.60 -43.91
C VAL A 116 20.09 7.73 -43.21
N THR A 117 20.49 6.64 -43.85
CA THR A 117 21.50 5.72 -43.32
C THR A 117 22.89 6.16 -43.80
N PRO A 118 23.96 5.96 -43.02
CA PRO A 118 25.33 6.36 -43.40
C PRO A 118 25.90 5.74 -44.70
N GLY A 119 25.12 4.90 -45.40
CA GLY A 119 25.46 4.28 -46.68
C GLY A 119 24.60 4.75 -47.86
N ASP A 120 23.69 5.70 -47.67
CA ASP A 120 22.86 6.20 -48.77
C ASP A 120 23.70 7.02 -49.78
N PRO A 121 23.65 6.71 -51.09
CA PRO A 121 24.35 7.49 -52.09
C PRO A 121 23.73 8.88 -52.20
N GLY A 122 24.49 9.92 -51.84
CA GLY A 122 24.07 11.32 -51.93
C GLY A 122 24.11 12.13 -50.62
N LEU A 123 24.74 11.61 -49.57
CA LEU A 123 25.04 12.38 -48.37
C LEU A 123 26.35 13.14 -48.50
N ASP A 124 26.28 14.47 -48.34
CA ASP A 124 27.45 15.33 -48.15
C ASP A 124 28.34 14.74 -47.03
N GLU A 125 29.66 14.68 -47.24
CA GLU A 125 30.59 14.03 -46.30
C GLU A 125 30.51 14.66 -44.89
N ASP A 126 30.30 15.97 -44.82
CA ASP A 126 30.16 16.72 -43.55
C ASP A 126 29.00 16.20 -42.68
N VAL A 127 27.87 15.81 -43.28
CA VAL A 127 26.70 15.29 -42.57
C VAL A 127 26.94 13.87 -42.05
N ARG A 128 27.85 13.13 -42.71
CA ARG A 128 28.20 11.76 -42.34
C ARG A 128 29.12 11.71 -41.13
N ASP A 129 30.02 12.68 -41.03
CA ASP A 129 30.94 12.80 -39.91
C ASP A 129 30.21 13.25 -38.63
N GLU A 130 29.30 14.22 -38.73
CA GLU A 130 28.44 14.62 -37.61
C GLU A 130 27.56 13.46 -37.09
N ALA A 131 27.03 12.63 -37.99
CA ALA A 131 26.21 11.47 -37.60
C ALA A 131 27.02 10.41 -36.84
N ARG A 132 28.30 10.21 -37.20
CA ARG A 132 29.19 9.27 -36.50
C ARG A 132 29.59 9.76 -35.12
N GLU A 133 29.80 11.06 -34.97
CA GLU A 133 30.14 11.67 -33.67
C GLU A 133 28.96 11.55 -32.68
N ILE A 134 27.74 11.81 -33.13
CA ILE A 134 26.53 11.66 -32.30
C ILE A 134 26.31 10.19 -31.88
N GLU A 135 26.57 9.23 -32.78
CA GLU A 135 26.44 7.80 -32.45
C GLU A 135 27.44 7.37 -31.37
N ALA A 136 28.70 7.83 -31.45
CA ALA A 136 29.72 7.56 -30.45
C ALA A 136 29.31 8.10 -29.05
N ASP A 137 28.85 9.35 -28.97
CA ASP A 137 28.42 9.98 -27.72
C ASP A 137 27.25 9.25 -27.04
N VAL A 138 26.30 8.75 -27.82
CA VAL A 138 25.15 7.99 -27.28
C VAL A 138 25.60 6.63 -26.73
N THR A 139 26.57 6.00 -27.38
CA THR A 139 27.10 4.71 -26.94
C THR A 139 27.88 4.84 -25.63
N ASP A 140 28.70 5.89 -25.50
CA ASP A 140 29.46 6.18 -24.28
C ASP A 140 28.55 6.59 -23.11
N ALA A 141 27.52 7.40 -23.37
CA ALA A 141 26.53 7.75 -22.35
C ALA A 141 25.73 6.52 -21.86
N LEU A 142 25.41 5.58 -22.76
CA LEU A 142 24.74 4.33 -22.39
C LEU A 142 25.68 3.40 -21.59
N ALA A 143 26.96 3.34 -21.93
CA ALA A 143 27.95 2.58 -21.18
C ALA A 143 28.13 3.12 -19.76
N ALA A 144 28.20 4.46 -19.60
CA ALA A 144 28.28 5.11 -18.30
C ALA A 144 27.07 4.79 -17.40
N LEU A 145 25.86 4.78 -17.96
CA LEU A 145 24.63 4.44 -17.22
C LEU A 145 24.57 2.97 -16.76
N LEU A 146 25.26 2.07 -17.46
CA LEU A 146 25.31 0.65 -17.10
C LEU A 146 26.36 0.37 -16.00
N ASP A 147 27.43 1.18 -15.95
CA ASP A 147 28.53 1.04 -14.97
C ASP A 147 28.17 1.63 -13.59
N GLU A 148 27.26 2.61 -13.53
CA GLU A 148 26.87 3.29 -12.28
C GLU A 148 25.80 2.53 -11.47
N THR A 149 25.39 1.32 -11.86
CA THR A 149 24.46 0.53 -11.03
C THR A 149 25.20 -0.10 -9.85
N PRO A 150 24.90 0.25 -8.59
CA PRO A 150 25.43 -0.51 -7.47
C PRO A 150 24.70 -1.85 -7.47
N VAL A 151 25.38 -2.89 -7.95
CA VAL A 151 25.05 -4.28 -7.67
C VAL A 151 25.17 -4.47 -6.16
N ASN A 152 24.05 -4.31 -5.45
CA ASN A 152 23.95 -4.85 -4.10
C ASN A 152 23.89 -6.37 -4.25
N GLY A 153 25.00 -7.03 -3.94
CA GLY A 153 25.32 -8.40 -4.31
C GLY A 153 24.30 -9.43 -3.86
N GLY A 154 23.44 -9.84 -4.79
CA GLY A 154 22.78 -11.14 -4.80
C GLY A 154 23.27 -11.89 -6.04
N ASN A 155 24.06 -12.94 -5.84
CA ASN A 155 24.72 -13.68 -6.91
C ASN A 155 23.68 -14.39 -7.81
N TYR A 156 23.25 -13.74 -8.89
CA TYR A 156 22.43 -14.37 -9.93
C TYR A 156 23.33 -14.91 -11.02
N GLN A 157 23.40 -16.24 -11.10
CA GLN A 157 24.13 -16.94 -12.15
C GLN A 157 23.13 -17.70 -13.02
N PRO A 158 22.86 -17.27 -14.26
CA PRO A 158 21.91 -17.93 -15.13
C PRO A 158 22.51 -19.25 -15.64
N GLY A 159 21.86 -20.37 -15.37
CA GLY A 159 22.18 -21.66 -16.01
C GLY A 159 22.49 -22.86 -15.10
N ARG A 160 22.33 -22.78 -13.77
CA ARG A 160 22.35 -23.99 -12.93
C ARG A 160 20.93 -24.49 -12.66
N HIS A 161 20.60 -25.64 -13.22
CA HIS A 161 19.48 -26.46 -12.75
C HIS A 161 19.82 -26.92 -11.33
N ALA A 162 19.04 -26.47 -10.34
CA ALA A 162 19.14 -26.98 -8.98
C ALA A 162 18.51 -28.38 -8.92
N GLU A 163 19.34 -29.39 -8.72
CA GLU A 163 18.89 -30.76 -8.44
C GLU A 163 18.21 -30.81 -7.05
N PRO A 164 17.19 -31.65 -6.85
CA PRO A 164 16.49 -31.75 -5.59
C PRO A 164 17.37 -32.51 -4.58
N GLY A 165 18.12 -31.78 -3.75
CA GLY A 165 18.88 -32.41 -2.66
C GLY A 165 19.79 -31.52 -1.81
N ASP A 166 20.19 -30.34 -2.29
CA ASP A 166 21.34 -29.63 -1.68
C ASP A 166 20.98 -28.48 -0.70
N LEU A 167 19.75 -28.45 -0.19
CA LEU A 167 19.36 -27.54 0.90
C LEU A 167 18.62 -28.32 1.99
N ILE A 168 19.34 -29.18 2.69
CA ILE A 168 18.90 -29.72 3.99
C ILE A 168 19.88 -29.27 5.06
N GLY A 169 19.63 -28.06 5.56
CA GLY A 169 20.10 -27.55 6.84
C GLY A 169 18.89 -27.10 7.66
N PHE A 170 18.10 -28.07 8.08
CA PHE A 170 17.13 -28.07 9.20
C PHE A 170 16.73 -26.71 9.81
N ILE A 171 15.51 -26.25 9.53
CA ILE A 171 14.51 -26.06 10.59
C ILE A 171 13.20 -26.70 10.12
N GLU A 172 12.75 -27.63 10.95
CA GLU A 172 11.50 -28.37 10.92
C GLU A 172 10.30 -27.43 10.75
N GLY A 173 9.30 -27.88 9.99
CA GLY A 173 8.23 -27.02 9.48
C GLY A 173 7.44 -26.24 10.51
N ASP A 174 7.10 -25.01 10.15
CA ASP A 174 5.83 -24.39 10.50
C ASP A 174 5.50 -23.29 9.48
N ASP A 175 4.21 -23.14 9.26
CA ASP A 175 3.55 -22.32 8.25
C ASP A 175 3.86 -20.81 8.44
N PRO A 176 4.42 -20.07 7.45
CA PRO A 176 4.82 -18.67 7.61
C PRO A 176 3.64 -17.70 7.78
N ASP A 177 2.39 -18.18 7.71
CA ASP A 177 1.19 -17.40 8.02
C ASP A 177 0.87 -17.32 9.54
N ARG A 178 1.63 -18.01 10.42
CA ARG A 178 1.33 -18.04 11.88
C ARG A 178 1.99 -16.94 12.70
N ASP A 179 3.08 -16.34 12.23
CA ASP A 179 3.87 -15.41 13.06
C ASP A 179 3.51 -13.94 12.90
N PHE A 180 2.64 -13.60 11.95
CA PHE A 180 2.19 -12.22 11.77
C PHE A 180 1.20 -11.75 12.86
N PHE A 181 0.60 -12.67 13.61
CA PHE A 181 -0.35 -12.35 14.70
C PHE A 181 0.13 -12.75 16.10
N ASN A 182 1.34 -13.31 16.25
CA ASN A 182 1.81 -13.82 17.54
C ASN A 182 3.10 -13.16 18.07
N ASN A 183 3.31 -11.88 17.77
CA ASN A 183 4.25 -11.06 18.52
C ASN A 183 3.54 -10.39 19.69
N ASN A 184 3.14 -11.24 20.65
CA ASN A 184 3.14 -10.83 22.04
C ASN A 184 4.60 -10.48 22.39
N SER A 185 4.82 -9.21 22.72
CA SER A 185 6.07 -8.73 23.27
C SER A 185 6.39 -9.48 24.57
N HIS A 186 7.26 -10.48 24.52
CA HIS A 186 7.92 -11.04 25.70
C HIS A 186 9.40 -10.71 25.62
N GLY A 187 9.74 -9.52 26.14
CA GLY A 187 11.12 -9.04 26.20
C GLY A 187 11.31 -7.70 26.90
N LYS A 188 10.22 -7.02 27.29
CA LYS A 188 10.24 -5.99 28.33
C LYS A 188 9.29 -6.44 29.43
N PRO A 189 9.70 -6.43 30.71
CA PRO A 189 8.74 -6.56 31.80
C PRO A 189 7.80 -5.37 31.69
N ILE A 190 6.60 -5.62 31.18
CA ILE A 190 5.45 -4.75 31.36
C ILE A 190 5.23 -4.68 32.88
N THR A 191 5.49 -3.53 33.47
CA THR A 191 4.90 -3.19 34.77
C THR A 191 3.41 -3.52 34.67
N PRO A 192 2.82 -4.24 35.64
CA PRO A 192 1.39 -4.48 35.64
C PRO A 192 0.69 -3.15 35.40
N ILE A 193 -0.02 -3.03 34.27
CA ILE A 193 -0.92 -1.90 34.07
C ILE A 193 -1.96 -2.11 35.16
N GLU A 194 -1.89 -1.24 36.16
CA GLU A 194 -2.87 -1.18 37.23
C GLU A 194 -4.26 -1.21 36.59
N PRO A 195 -5.16 -2.12 37.01
CA PRO A 195 -6.48 -2.20 36.40
C PRO A 195 -7.09 -0.81 36.43
N ALA A 196 -7.57 -0.32 35.28
CA ALA A 196 -8.25 0.97 35.23
C ALA A 196 -9.34 0.93 36.29
N VAL A 197 -9.18 1.74 37.35
CA VAL A 197 -10.20 1.89 38.37
C VAL A 197 -11.46 2.31 37.63
N PRO A 198 -12.58 1.55 37.75
CA PRO A 198 -13.82 1.95 37.12
C PRO A 198 -14.10 3.37 37.58
N VAL A 199 -14.18 4.31 36.63
CA VAL A 199 -14.63 5.66 36.93
C VAL A 199 -15.97 5.47 37.64
N PRO A 200 -16.13 5.92 38.89
CA PRO A 200 -17.39 5.78 39.58
C PRO A 200 -18.40 6.58 38.79
N GLU A 201 -19.23 5.87 38.02
CA GLU A 201 -20.45 6.43 37.48
C GLU A 201 -21.22 6.95 38.70
N PRO A 202 -21.55 8.25 38.80
CA PRO A 202 -22.44 8.69 39.87
C PRO A 202 -23.66 7.78 39.76
N SER A 203 -23.91 7.00 40.82
CA SER A 203 -24.82 5.86 40.79
C SER A 203 -26.07 6.25 40.02
N SER A 204 -26.44 5.50 38.99
CA SER A 204 -27.57 5.87 38.11
C SER A 204 -28.86 6.14 38.92
N TRP A 205 -28.94 5.55 40.11
CA TRP A 205 -29.93 5.79 41.15
C TRP A 205 -29.93 7.20 41.74
N LEU A 206 -28.77 7.85 41.96
CA LEU A 206 -28.69 9.24 42.43
C LEU A 206 -29.29 10.22 41.42
N MET A 207 -29.04 10.02 40.12
CA MET A 207 -29.63 10.85 39.07
C MET A 207 -31.15 10.58 38.93
N LEU A 208 -31.58 9.31 39.03
CA LEU A 208 -32.99 8.94 39.01
C LEU A 208 -33.76 9.52 40.21
N LEU A 209 -33.24 9.36 41.42
CA LEU A 209 -33.85 9.86 42.66
C LEU A 209 -33.80 11.39 42.74
N GLY A 210 -32.72 12.01 42.29
CA GLY A 210 -32.63 13.46 42.18
C GLY A 210 -33.68 14.04 41.23
N GLY A 211 -33.88 13.40 40.07
CA GLY A 211 -34.92 13.77 39.12
C GLY A 211 -36.35 13.61 39.68
N LEU A 212 -36.64 12.48 40.34
CA LEU A 212 -37.94 12.22 40.97
C LEU A 212 -38.22 13.19 42.13
N GLY A 213 -37.21 13.50 42.95
CA GLY A 213 -37.33 14.46 44.04
C GLY A 213 -37.66 15.88 43.56
N LEU A 214 -37.01 16.34 42.49
CA LEU A 214 -37.31 17.64 41.86
C LEU A 214 -38.74 17.70 41.30
N LEU A 215 -39.19 16.64 40.62
CA LEU A 215 -40.57 16.55 40.11
C LEU A 215 -41.61 16.54 41.24
N GLY A 216 -41.33 15.83 42.33
CA GLY A 216 -42.19 15.79 43.52
C GLY A 216 -42.32 17.17 44.18
N ALA A 217 -41.20 17.84 44.44
CA ALA A 217 -41.17 19.18 45.05
C ALA A 217 -41.87 20.23 44.17
N TRP A 218 -41.72 20.14 42.85
CA TRP A 218 -42.41 21.01 41.91
C TRP A 218 -43.93 20.79 41.88
N ARG A 219 -44.37 19.54 41.98
CA ARG A 219 -45.80 19.20 42.05
C ARG A 219 -46.45 19.73 43.34
N LEU A 220 -45.77 19.59 44.47
CA LEU A 220 -46.23 20.11 45.77
C LEU A 220 -46.32 21.64 45.77
N ARG A 221 -45.35 22.34 45.16
CA ARG A 221 -45.39 23.80 44.98
C ARG A 221 -46.50 24.32 44.07
N ARG A 222 -47.08 23.47 43.22
CA ARG A 222 -48.22 23.83 42.37
C ARG A 222 -49.58 23.57 43.01
N GLN A 223 -49.60 22.89 44.16
CA GLN A 223 -50.83 22.48 44.84
C GLN A 223 -51.12 23.28 46.13
N GLY A 224 -50.19 24.13 46.56
CA GLY A 224 -50.43 25.16 47.58
C GLY A 224 -50.46 26.54 46.93
#